data_AF-A0A2N7L4N6-F1
#
_entry.id   AF-A0A2N7L4N6-F1
#
_cell.length_a   1.000
_cell.length_b   1.000
_cell.length_c   1.000
_cell.angle_alpha   90.00
_cell.angle_beta   90.00
_cell.angle_gamma   90.00
#
_symmetry.space_group_name_H-M   'P 1'
#
loop_
_entity.id
_entity.type
_entity.pdbx_description
1 polymer ?
#
loop_
_entity_poly.entity_id
_entity_poly.type
_entity_poly.pdbx_seq_one_letter_code
_entity_poly.pdbx_strand_id
1 'polypeptide(L)'
;MKKSTVILLLLLIVSNVTWGAMFFYRTVDSGISLTHLQSSNDRKSSQLEIAMFTANHGLIGMPVEEAFEVIVTESNEEDPFIKSGCLNAGNMCLKIGSARTIVGIKQ
;
A
#
# COMPACT_ATOMS: atom_id res chain seq x y z
N MET A 1 21.96 12.62 -54.62
CA MET A 1 22.62 12.32 -53.33
C MET A 1 23.31 10.97 -53.44
N LYS A 2 24.54 10.82 -52.93
CA LYS A 2 25.24 9.52 -52.95
C LYS A 2 24.46 8.53 -52.07
N LYS A 3 24.34 7.26 -52.51
CA LYS A 3 23.62 6.19 -51.77
C LYS A 3 24.08 6.07 -50.31
N SER A 4 25.38 6.26 -50.06
CA SER A 4 25.97 6.28 -48.73
C SER A 4 25.38 7.38 -47.83
N THR A 5 25.15 8.59 -48.35
CA THR A 5 24.54 9.70 -47.61
C THR A 5 23.11 9.38 -47.19
N VAL A 6 22.34 8.70 -48.04
CA VAL A 6 20.95 8.30 -47.75
C VAL A 6 20.92 7.22 -46.66
N ILE A 7 21.83 6.25 -46.72
CA ILE A 7 21.96 5.19 -45.71
C ILE A 7 22.35 5.77 -44.34
N LEU A 8 23.31 6.70 -44.31
CA LEU A 8 23.71 7.40 -43.09
C LEU A 8 22.56 8.18 -42.47
N LEU A 9 21.73 8.83 -43.29
CA LEU A 9 20.59 9.61 -42.82
C LEU A 9 19.50 8.70 -42.24
N LEU A 10 19.24 7.56 -42.87
CA LEU A 10 18.34 6.52 -42.35
C LEU A 10 18.83 5.96 -41.02
N LEU A 11 20.11 5.61 -40.91
CA LEU A 11 20.70 5.11 -39.67
C LEU A 11 20.61 6.15 -38.54
N LEU A 12 20.83 7.42 -38.86
CA LEU A 12 20.71 8.51 -37.89
C LEU A 12 19.27 8.63 -37.38
N ILE A 13 18.28 8.60 -38.28
CA ILE A 13 16.86 8.67 -37.92
C ILE A 13 16.48 7.48 -37.05
N VAL A 14 16.81 6.26 -37.47
CA VAL A 14 16.47 5.03 -36.73
C VAL A 14 17.09 5.07 -35.34
N SER A 15 18.38 5.40 -35.23
CA SER A 15 19.07 5.48 -33.94
C SER A 15 18.40 6.47 -32.98
N ASN A 16 17.99 7.64 -33.46
CA ASN A 16 17.34 8.65 -32.64
C ASN A 16 15.93 8.21 -32.20
N VAL A 17 15.16 7.62 -33.11
CA VAL A 17 13.80 7.11 -32.80
C VAL A 17 13.89 5.98 -31.78
N THR A 18 14.80 5.01 -31.98
CA THR A 18 14.97 3.90 -31.03
C THR A 18 15.42 4.38 -29.66
N TRP A 19 16.31 5.38 -29.61
CA TRP A 19 16.78 5.94 -28.36
C TRP A 19 15.66 6.69 -27.63
N GLY A 20 14.90 7.53 -28.34
CA GLY A 20 13.75 8.24 -27.78
C GLY A 20 12.67 7.30 -27.27
N ALA A 21 12.35 6.24 -28.03
CA ALA A 21 11.39 5.23 -27.61
C ALA A 21 11.86 4.46 -26.36
N MET A 22 13.14 4.09 -26.31
CA MET A 22 13.71 3.42 -25.13
C MET A 22 13.73 4.34 -23.90
N PHE A 23 14.05 5.62 -24.08
CA PHE A 23 14.03 6.60 -23.00
C PHE A 23 12.61 6.75 -22.43
N PHE A 24 11.62 6.96 -23.30
CA PHE A 24 10.22 7.06 -22.89
C PHE A 24 9.75 5.81 -22.13
N TYR A 25 10.05 4.62 -22.66
CA TYR A 25 9.70 3.36 -21.99
C TYR A 25 10.30 3.28 -20.58
N ARG A 26 11.59 3.57 -20.43
CA ARG A 26 12.27 3.52 -19.12
C ARG A 26 11.71 4.54 -18.14
N THR A 27 11.38 5.75 -18.58
CA THR A 27 10.79 6.78 -17.72
C THR A 27 9.43 6.36 -17.21
N VAL A 28 8.57 5.81 -18.08
CA VAL A 28 7.24 5.31 -17.69
C VAL A 28 7.38 4.13 -16.73
N ASP A 29 8.24 3.17 -17.05
CA ASP A 29 8.46 1.97 -16.21
C ASP A 29 9.03 2.31 -14.83
N SER A 30 9.97 3.26 -14.78
CA SER A 30 10.53 3.77 -13.51
C SER A 30 9.46 4.50 -12.70
N GLY A 31 8.60 5.29 -13.35
CA GLY A 31 7.49 5.99 -12.71
C GLY A 31 6.48 5.02 -12.09
N ILE A 32 6.07 3.99 -12.84
CA ILE A 32 5.18 2.93 -12.36
C ILE A 32 5.82 2.16 -11.20
N SER A 33 7.11 1.83 -11.32
CA SER A 33 7.84 1.13 -10.25
C SER A 33 7.91 1.96 -8.96
N LEU A 34 8.15 3.27 -9.07
CA LEU A 34 8.17 4.21 -7.94
C LEU A 34 6.80 4.31 -7.27
N THR A 35 5.71 4.39 -8.03
CA THR A 35 4.37 4.46 -7.44
C THR A 35 4.00 3.18 -6.72
N HIS A 36 4.37 2.01 -7.26
CA HIS A 36 4.19 0.74 -6.56
C HIS A 36 5.04 0.62 -5.29
N LEU A 37 6.30 1.09 -5.33
CA LEU A 37 7.16 1.13 -4.14
C LEU A 37 6.59 2.02 -3.05
N GLN A 38 6.14 3.23 -3.41
CA GLN A 38 5.53 4.17 -2.48
C GLN A 38 4.25 3.60 -1.88
N SER A 39 3.34 3.10 -2.73
CA SER A 39 2.12 2.40 -2.30
C SER A 39 2.42 1.23 -1.34
N SER A 40 3.43 0.43 -1.63
CA SER A 40 3.82 -0.67 -0.75
C SER A 40 4.40 -0.19 0.57
N ASN A 41 5.14 0.92 0.57
CA ASN A 41 5.73 1.49 1.77
C ASN A 41 4.64 2.07 2.68
N ASP A 42 3.71 2.84 2.10
CA ASP A 42 2.58 3.43 2.83
C ASP A 42 1.72 2.33 3.48
N ARG A 43 1.45 1.24 2.74
CA ARG A 43 0.73 0.08 3.29
C ARG A 43 1.47 -0.58 4.44
N LYS A 44 2.79 -0.75 4.33
CA LYS A 44 3.61 -1.33 5.42
C LYS A 44 3.67 -0.43 6.64
N SER A 45 3.79 0.88 6.44
CA SER A 45 3.78 1.86 7.53
C SER A 45 2.47 1.84 8.30
N SER A 46 1.33 1.86 7.59
CA SER A 46 0.01 1.77 8.21
C SER A 46 -0.17 0.45 8.96
N GLN A 47 0.29 -0.68 8.41
CA GLN A 47 0.24 -1.98 9.10
C GLN A 47 1.09 -1.99 10.38
N LEU A 48 2.25 -1.35 10.36
CA LEU A 48 3.13 -1.25 11.53
C LEU A 48 2.47 -0.41 12.63
N GLU A 49 1.88 0.73 12.28
CA GLU A 49 1.17 1.60 13.21
C GLU A 49 0.01 0.87 13.89
N ILE A 50 -0.79 0.15 13.10
CA ILE A 50 -1.88 -0.70 13.58
C ILE A 50 -1.38 -1.78 14.54
N ALA A 51 -0.30 -2.46 14.19
CA ALA A 51 0.28 -3.51 15.04
C ALA A 51 0.82 -2.95 16.35
N MET A 52 1.48 -1.79 16.29
CA MET A 52 2.00 -1.09 17.47
C MET A 52 0.88 -0.62 18.38
N PHE A 53 -0.18 -0.01 17.84
CA PHE A 53 -1.35 0.38 18.63
C PHE A 53 -1.99 -0.83 19.33
N THR A 54 -2.26 -1.89 18.57
CA THR A 54 -2.87 -3.12 19.10
C THR A 54 -2.01 -3.74 20.22
N ALA A 55 -0.68 -3.75 20.05
CA ALA A 55 0.25 -4.29 21.03
C ALA A 55 0.36 -3.40 22.28
N ASN A 56 0.48 -2.08 22.10
CA ASN A 56 0.62 -1.13 23.19
C ASN A 56 -0.62 -1.08 24.09
N HIS A 57 -1.80 -1.22 23.49
CA HIS A 57 -3.08 -1.24 24.22
C HIS A 57 -3.54 -2.65 24.60
N GLY A 58 -2.74 -3.69 24.33
CA GLY A 58 -3.05 -5.06 24.74
C GLY A 58 -4.37 -5.59 24.19
N LEU A 59 -4.77 -5.19 22.98
CA LEU A 59 -6.12 -5.48 22.47
C LEU A 59 -6.35 -6.97 22.21
N ILE A 60 -5.30 -7.75 21.94
CA ILE A 60 -5.42 -9.20 21.73
C ILE A 60 -5.77 -9.89 23.06
N GLY A 61 -6.86 -10.64 23.07
CA GLY A 61 -7.41 -11.29 24.26
C GLY A 61 -8.47 -10.45 24.97
N MET A 62 -8.59 -9.16 24.65
CA MET A 62 -9.59 -8.26 25.22
C MET A 62 -11.00 -8.60 24.71
N PRO A 63 -12.05 -8.45 25.54
CA PRO A 63 -13.43 -8.43 25.07
C PRO A 63 -13.65 -7.36 23.99
N VAL A 64 -14.52 -7.64 23.03
CA VAL A 64 -14.80 -6.73 21.91
C VAL A 64 -15.29 -5.36 22.40
N GLU A 65 -16.12 -5.36 23.44
CA GLU A 65 -16.71 -4.15 24.01
C GLU A 65 -15.66 -3.26 24.70
N GLU A 66 -14.71 -3.85 25.42
CA GLU A 66 -13.59 -3.12 26.02
C GLU A 66 -12.62 -2.59 24.93
N ALA A 67 -12.33 -3.41 23.92
CA ALA A 67 -11.49 -2.99 22.81
C ALA A 67 -12.12 -1.82 22.02
N PHE A 68 -13.45 -1.82 21.90
CA PHE A 68 -14.20 -0.73 21.30
C PHE A 68 -13.98 0.59 22.06
N GLU A 69 -14.14 0.58 23.38
CA GLU A 69 -13.96 1.77 24.22
C GLU A 69 -12.53 2.32 24.15
N VAL A 70 -11.53 1.44 24.18
CA VAL A 70 -10.12 1.83 24.06
C VAL A 70 -9.86 2.51 22.71
N ILE A 71 -10.37 1.94 21.62
CA ILE A 71 -10.19 2.52 20.28
C ILE A 71 -10.88 3.88 20.15
N VAL A 72 -12.11 4.02 20.65
CA VAL A 72 -12.84 5.31 20.62
C VAL A 72 -12.13 6.38 21.44
N THR A 73 -11.51 6.00 22.57
CA THR A 73 -10.89 6.96 23.49
C THR A 73 -9.49 7.39 23.03
N GLU A 74 -8.73 6.46 22.46
CA GLU A 74 -7.30 6.66 22.15
C GLU A 74 -7.03 6.92 20.66
N SER A 75 -7.97 6.61 19.76
CA SER A 75 -7.83 6.90 18.34
C SER A 75 -8.57 8.19 17.95
N ASN A 76 -7.93 9.01 17.12
CA ASN A 76 -8.56 10.20 16.51
C ASN A 76 -9.27 9.87 15.19
N GLU A 77 -9.42 8.58 14.83
CA GLU A 77 -10.04 8.14 13.58
C GLU A 77 -11.57 7.96 13.70
N GLU A 78 -12.21 7.50 12.61
CA GLU A 78 -13.63 7.15 12.59
C GLU A 78 -13.99 6.14 13.69
N ASP A 79 -15.20 6.28 14.23
CA ASP A 79 -15.73 5.38 15.25
C ASP A 79 -15.65 3.91 14.77
N PRO A 80 -15.14 3.01 15.61
CA PRO A 80 -15.01 1.62 15.25
C PRO A 80 -16.38 0.96 15.03
N PHE A 81 -16.45 -0.03 14.13
CA PHE A 81 -17.70 -0.72 13.82
C PHE A 81 -17.48 -2.21 13.51
N ILE A 82 -18.46 -3.04 13.87
CA ILE A 82 -18.38 -4.49 13.65
C ILE A 82 -18.95 -4.86 12.28
N LYS A 83 -18.13 -5.49 11.43
CA LYS A 83 -18.56 -6.01 10.12
C LYS A 83 -17.74 -7.25 9.75
N SER A 84 -18.41 -8.26 9.18
CA SER A 84 -17.77 -9.48 8.67
C SER A 84 -16.89 -10.24 9.69
N GLY A 85 -17.27 -10.21 10.97
CA GLY A 85 -16.51 -10.88 12.04
C GLY A 85 -15.23 -10.13 12.48
N CYS A 86 -15.09 -8.85 12.09
CA CYS A 86 -14.06 -7.95 12.60
C CYS A 86 -14.69 -6.75 13.30
N LEU A 87 -13.99 -6.25 14.32
CA LEU A 87 -14.09 -4.88 14.79
C LEU A 87 -13.17 -4.02 13.90
N ASN A 88 -13.77 -3.15 13.08
CA ASN A 88 -13.05 -2.29 12.14
C ASN A 88 -12.82 -0.93 12.78
N ALA A 89 -11.61 -0.39 12.65
CA ALA A 89 -11.25 0.97 13.07
C ALA A 89 -10.30 1.54 12.00
N GLY A 90 -10.78 2.47 11.18
CA GLY A 90 -10.07 2.90 9.98
C GLY A 90 -9.68 1.72 9.07
N ASN A 91 -8.36 1.53 8.87
CA ASN A 91 -7.81 0.42 8.07
C ASN A 91 -7.52 -0.86 8.88
N MET A 92 -7.86 -0.89 10.17
CA MET A 92 -7.63 -2.01 11.07
C MET A 92 -8.84 -2.96 11.10
N CYS A 93 -8.61 -4.27 10.96
CA CYS A 93 -9.63 -5.33 11.13
C CYS A 93 -9.21 -6.22 12.30
N LEU A 94 -9.73 -5.97 13.50
CA LEU A 94 -9.49 -6.82 14.66
C LEU A 94 -10.43 -8.03 14.61
N LYS A 95 -9.86 -9.23 14.45
CA LYS A 95 -10.61 -10.47 14.29
C LYS A 95 -11.29 -10.84 15.60
N ILE A 96 -12.59 -11.09 15.53
CA ILE A 96 -13.40 -11.49 16.67
C ILE A 96 -13.47 -13.02 16.73
N GLY A 97 -13.12 -13.59 17.87
CA GLY A 97 -13.25 -15.02 18.18
C GLY A 97 -14.67 -15.41 18.61
N SER A 98 -14.91 -16.70 18.77
CA SER A 98 -16.22 -17.25 19.18
C SER A 98 -16.69 -16.78 20.56
N ALA A 99 -15.76 -16.39 21.44
CA ALA A 99 -16.04 -15.87 22.78
C ALA A 99 -16.26 -14.34 22.82
N ARG A 100 -16.45 -13.67 21.67
CA ARG A 100 -16.45 -12.20 21.55
C ARG A 100 -15.19 -11.55 22.15
N THR A 101 -14.05 -12.18 21.92
CA THR A 101 -12.72 -11.64 22.25
C THR A 101 -11.94 -11.37 20.98
N ILE A 102 -11.01 -10.42 21.03
CA ILE A 102 -10.11 -10.16 19.92
C ILE A 102 -9.05 -11.26 19.89
N VAL A 103 -8.92 -11.97 18.76
CA VAL A 103 -7.99 -13.10 18.61
C VAL A 103 -6.81 -12.79 17.68
N GLY A 104 -6.80 -11.61 17.06
CA GLY A 104 -5.70 -11.16 16.22
C GLY A 104 -6.11 -10.04 15.27
N ILE A 105 -5.18 -9.66 14.39
CA ILE A 105 -5.37 -8.64 13.37
C ILE A 105 -5.48 -9.34 12.02
N LYS A 106 -6.53 -9.04 11.26
CA LYS A 106 -6.71 -9.52 9.89
C LYS A 106 -6.18 -8.46 8.92
N GLN A 107 -5.23 -8.87 8.07
CA GLN A 107 -4.68 -8.06 6.98
C GLN A 107 -5.59 -8.08 5.75
#